data_AF-A0A0E0I1P1-F1
#
_entry.id   AF-A0A0E0I1P1-F1
#
_cell.length_a   1.000
_cell.length_b   1.000
_cell.length_c   1.000
_cell.angle_alpha   90.00
_cell.angle_beta   90.00
_cell.angle_gamma   90.00
#
_symmetry.space_group_name_H-M   'P 1'
#
loop_
_entity.id
_entity.type
_entity.pdbx_description
1 polymer ?
#
loop_
_entity_poly.entity_id
_entity_poly.type
_entity_poly.pdbx_seq_one_letter_code
_entity_poly.pdbx_strand_id
1 'polypeptide(L)'
;MTRAAIILLVLVLALVAPPLAAAAAATDAVDDDGGGHRPPIHLCGGVVQGRFARNSSYEANLRHVAATLPAMVANGSSPSNRSSCVSILAGVRPDQISASAFCCNSSAPAYSDCGACVAMAFRYARWLCRYRRRAMVDLGACRVGYHDVERMEREMRAVSAVRRMGRRYKEKSPGQSAAIGGGSILVMSDG
;
A
#
# COMPACT_ATOMS: atom_id res chain seq x y z
N MET A 1 -32.82 -42.38 9.91
CA MET A 1 -31.73 -41.63 9.26
C MET A 1 -30.95 -40.94 10.35
N THR A 2 -29.70 -41.36 10.58
CA THR A 2 -28.93 -41.07 11.79
C THR A 2 -28.46 -39.62 11.81
N ARG A 3 -28.43 -39.00 13.00
CA ARG A 3 -28.01 -37.60 13.23
C ARG A 3 -26.66 -37.25 12.58
N ALA A 4 -25.80 -38.25 12.36
CA ALA A 4 -24.52 -38.13 11.65
C ALA A 4 -24.68 -37.73 10.16
N ALA A 5 -25.73 -38.18 9.48
CA ALA A 5 -25.97 -37.85 8.07
C ALA A 5 -26.36 -36.38 7.87
N ILE A 6 -27.07 -35.80 8.85
CA ILE A 6 -27.46 -34.38 8.83
C ILE A 6 -26.24 -33.49 9.06
N ILE A 7 -25.34 -33.87 9.98
CA ILE A 7 -24.12 -33.13 10.27
C ILE A 7 -23.16 -33.13 9.06
N LEU A 8 -23.03 -34.28 8.39
CA LEU A 8 -22.24 -34.39 7.16
C LEU A 8 -22.80 -33.51 6.03
N LEU A 9 -24.13 -33.46 5.89
CA LEU A 9 -24.79 -32.65 4.86
C LEU A 9 -24.59 -31.15 5.10
N VAL A 10 -24.63 -30.69 6.36
CA VAL A 10 -24.33 -29.28 6.72
C VAL A 10 -22.86 -28.93 6.50
N LEU A 11 -21.93 -29.83 6.83
CA LEU A 11 -20.49 -29.59 6.61
C LEU A 11 -20.14 -29.52 5.12
N VAL A 12 -20.75 -30.36 4.28
CA VAL A 12 -20.53 -30.33 2.82
C VAL A 12 -21.11 -29.05 2.21
N LEU A 13 -22.27 -28.55 2.67
CA LEU A 13 -22.82 -27.27 2.22
C LEU A 13 -21.93 -26.07 2.60
N ALA A 14 -21.20 -26.12 3.71
CA ALA A 14 -20.28 -25.07 4.11
C ALA A 14 -18.98 -25.03 3.26
N LEU A 15 -18.60 -26.13 2.61
CA LEU A 15 -17.39 -26.19 1.77
C LEU A 15 -17.62 -25.82 0.29
N VAL A 16 -18.87 -25.79 -0.19
CA VAL A 16 -19.20 -25.55 -1.61
C VAL A 16 -19.59 -24.09 -1.90
N ALA A 17 -19.69 -23.23 -0.89
CA ALA A 17 -19.90 -21.81 -1.14
C ALA A 17 -18.60 -21.15 -1.66
N PRO A 18 -18.56 -20.67 -2.91
CA PRO A 18 -17.44 -19.88 -3.39
C PRO A 18 -17.33 -18.62 -2.51
N PRO A 19 -16.11 -18.18 -2.12
CA PRO A 19 -15.98 -16.85 -1.56
C PRO A 19 -16.34 -15.89 -2.67
N LEU A 20 -17.55 -15.32 -2.60
CA LEU A 20 -17.93 -14.13 -3.34
C LEU A 20 -16.89 -13.07 -2.96
N ALA A 21 -15.85 -12.97 -3.79
CA ALA A 21 -14.93 -11.86 -3.81
C ALA A 21 -15.76 -10.64 -4.22
N ALA A 22 -16.41 -10.03 -3.24
CA ALA A 22 -16.86 -8.67 -3.34
C ALA A 22 -15.60 -7.81 -3.53
N ALA A 23 -15.27 -7.52 -4.78
CA ALA A 23 -14.54 -6.33 -5.13
C ALA A 23 -15.42 -5.13 -4.75
N ALA A 24 -15.51 -4.85 -3.46
CA ALA A 24 -15.96 -3.56 -2.99
C ALA A 24 -14.82 -2.59 -3.28
N ALA A 25 -14.88 -1.94 -4.44
CA ALA A 25 -14.37 -0.59 -4.55
C ALA A 25 -15.17 0.25 -3.54
N ALA A 26 -14.67 0.33 -2.30
CA ALA A 26 -15.19 1.27 -1.32
C ALA A 26 -14.74 2.67 -1.77
N THR A 27 -15.52 3.27 -2.66
CA THR A 27 -15.70 4.72 -2.62
C THR A 27 -16.69 4.98 -1.49
N ASP A 28 -16.19 4.98 -0.26
CA ASP A 28 -16.96 5.57 0.83
C ASP A 28 -16.97 7.08 0.61
N ALA A 29 -18.10 7.55 0.07
CA ALA A 29 -18.59 8.88 0.35
C ALA A 29 -18.79 8.95 1.88
N VAL A 30 -17.97 9.75 2.55
CA VAL A 30 -18.09 9.95 3.99
C VAL A 30 -18.96 11.17 4.20
N ASP A 31 -20.14 10.91 4.78
CA ASP A 31 -21.00 11.86 5.48
C ASP A 31 -20.18 12.77 6.40
N ASP A 32 -20.44 14.07 6.28
CA ASP A 32 -19.83 15.14 7.06
C ASP A 32 -20.49 15.19 8.45
N ASP A 33 -19.84 14.59 9.45
CA ASP A 33 -20.15 14.81 10.86
C ASP A 33 -18.92 15.42 11.55
N GLY A 34 -18.85 16.75 11.52
CA GLY A 34 -18.51 17.62 12.66
C GLY A 34 -17.26 17.37 13.52
N GLY A 35 -16.31 16.54 13.09
CA GLY A 35 -15.23 16.04 13.96
C GLY A 35 -13.95 15.57 13.26
N GLY A 36 -13.62 16.09 12.07
CA GLY A 36 -12.24 16.26 11.55
C GLY A 36 -11.23 15.10 11.51
N HIS A 37 -11.60 13.82 11.69
CA HIS A 37 -10.66 12.68 11.59
C HIS A 37 -10.86 11.91 10.28
N ARG A 38 -10.02 12.21 9.29
CA ARG A 38 -9.92 11.41 8.06
C ARG A 38 -9.26 10.05 8.36
N PRO A 39 -9.78 8.91 7.87
CA PRO A 39 -9.13 7.63 8.05
C PRO A 39 -7.73 7.60 7.39
N PRO A 40 -6.76 6.87 7.97
CA PRO A 40 -5.40 6.80 7.46
C PRO A 40 -5.36 6.17 6.07
N ILE A 41 -4.81 6.89 5.09
CA ILE A 41 -4.54 6.34 3.76
C ILE A 41 -3.30 5.46 3.90
N HIS A 42 -3.32 4.24 3.37
CA HIS A 42 -2.18 3.33 3.45
C HIS A 42 -1.98 2.54 2.16
N LEU A 43 -0.73 2.23 1.86
CA LEU A 43 -0.34 1.31 0.79
C LEU A 43 0.66 0.29 1.33
N CYS A 44 0.41 -0.98 1.05
CA CYS A 44 1.31 -2.06 1.41
C CYS A 44 1.99 -2.64 0.17
N GLY A 45 3.25 -3.06 0.32
CA GLY A 45 4.02 -3.70 -0.75
C GLY A 45 3.37 -4.99 -1.26
N GLY A 46 3.34 -5.13 -2.59
CA GLY A 46 2.83 -6.33 -3.26
C GLY A 46 3.77 -7.55 -3.16
N VAL A 47 3.49 -8.57 -3.97
CA VAL A 47 4.22 -9.85 -3.94
C VAL A 47 5.72 -9.68 -4.23
N VAL A 48 6.10 -8.76 -5.13
CA VAL A 48 7.49 -8.52 -5.52
C VAL A 48 8.33 -8.00 -4.35
N GLN A 49 7.76 -7.10 -3.55
CA GLN A 49 8.36 -6.60 -2.31
C GLN A 49 8.45 -7.71 -1.24
N GLY A 50 7.55 -8.68 -1.28
CA GLY A 50 7.59 -9.82 -0.39
C GLY A 50 7.37 -9.45 1.08
N ARG A 51 7.75 -10.38 1.94
CA ARG A 51 7.58 -10.26 3.40
C ARG A 51 8.91 -10.51 4.11
N PHE A 52 9.06 -9.95 5.30
CA PHE A 52 10.18 -10.26 6.18
C PHE A 52 9.76 -11.26 7.26
N ALA A 53 10.70 -12.08 7.71
CA ALA A 53 10.48 -13.02 8.81
C ALA A 53 10.59 -12.29 10.16
N ARG A 54 9.89 -12.80 11.17
CA ARG A 54 10.08 -12.36 12.55
C ARG A 54 11.53 -12.60 12.98
N ASN A 55 12.05 -11.72 13.83
CA ASN A 55 13.43 -11.72 14.34
C ASN A 55 14.50 -11.68 13.24
N SER A 56 14.16 -11.21 12.03
CA SER A 56 15.14 -10.99 10.98
C SER A 56 15.95 -9.72 11.21
N SER A 57 17.13 -9.65 10.58
CA SER A 57 17.90 -8.42 10.37
C SER A 57 17.03 -7.28 9.83
N TYR A 58 16.15 -7.57 8.87
CA TYR A 58 15.20 -6.59 8.35
C TYR A 58 14.28 -6.03 9.44
N GLU A 59 13.71 -6.88 10.30
CA GLU A 59 12.87 -6.41 11.40
C GLU A 59 13.66 -5.57 12.41
N ALA A 60 14.92 -5.92 12.69
CA ALA A 60 15.79 -5.10 13.54
C ALA A 60 16.07 -3.73 12.91
N ASN A 61 16.39 -3.68 11.62
CA ASN A 61 16.59 -2.44 10.87
C ASN A 61 15.32 -1.59 10.85
N LEU A 62 14.14 -2.21 10.66
CA LEU A 62 12.86 -1.50 10.67
C LEU A 62 12.52 -0.93 12.05
N ARG A 63 12.90 -1.62 13.13
CA ARG A 63 12.81 -1.08 14.50
C ARG A 63 13.74 0.10 14.72
N HIS A 64 14.96 0.06 14.18
CA HIS A 64 15.87 1.19 14.20
C HIS A 64 15.28 2.40 13.47
N VAL A 65 14.73 2.20 12.26
CA VAL A 65 14.01 3.24 11.51
C VAL A 65 12.87 3.84 12.34
N ALA A 66 12.07 3.00 12.99
CA ALA A 66 10.94 3.45 13.80
C ALA A 66 11.34 4.36 14.97
N ALA A 67 12.55 4.17 15.52
CA ALA A 67 13.08 4.97 16.61
C ALA A 67 13.75 6.26 16.11
N THR A 68 14.49 6.18 15.00
CA THR A 68 15.32 7.28 14.51
C THR A 68 14.55 8.30 13.68
N LEU A 69 13.65 7.84 12.82
CA LEU A 69 12.96 8.69 11.85
C LEU A 69 12.07 9.78 12.52
N PRO A 70 11.29 9.48 13.58
CA PRO A 70 10.52 10.50 14.29
C PRO A 70 11.40 11.59 14.92
N ALA A 71 12.55 11.20 15.51
CA ALA A 71 13.48 12.14 16.13
C ALA A 71 14.13 13.08 15.10
N MET A 72 14.48 12.56 13.92
CA MET A 72 15.01 13.38 12.84
C MET A 72 14.01 14.42 12.33
N VAL A 73 12.73 14.04 12.20
CA VAL A 73 11.68 15.00 11.82
C VAL A 73 11.51 16.06 12.89
N ALA A 74 11.42 15.65 14.17
CA ALA A 74 11.25 16.58 15.28
C ALA A 74 12.39 17.62 15.35
N ASN A 75 13.63 17.18 15.14
CA ASN A 75 14.80 18.07 15.14
C ASN A 75 14.88 18.96 13.90
N GLY A 76 14.30 18.53 12.77
CA GLY A 76 14.26 19.31 11.52
C GLY A 76 13.15 20.35 11.49
N SER A 77 12.10 20.18 12.30
CA SER A 77 10.99 21.13 12.40
C SER A 77 11.36 22.31 13.30
N SER A 78 11.19 23.54 12.80
CA SER A 78 11.43 24.77 13.57
C SER A 78 10.10 25.44 13.95
N PRO A 79 10.04 26.28 15.01
CA PRO A 79 8.83 27.01 15.37
C PRO A 79 8.29 27.89 14.22
N SER A 80 9.20 28.40 13.39
CA SER A 80 8.91 29.22 12.20
C SER A 80 8.61 28.40 10.94
N ASN A 81 8.96 27.11 10.91
CA ASN A 81 8.70 26.21 9.79
C ASN A 81 8.34 24.81 10.30
N ARG A 82 7.03 24.56 10.38
CA ARG A 82 6.45 23.30 10.85
C ARG A 82 6.45 22.19 9.79
N SER A 83 6.97 22.47 8.59
CA SER A 83 7.10 21.47 7.53
C SER A 83 8.51 20.93 7.49
N SER A 84 8.65 19.59 7.46
CA SER A 84 9.96 18.93 7.48
C SER A 84 9.90 17.64 6.65
N CYS A 85 10.96 17.41 5.87
CA CYS A 85 11.15 16.22 5.05
C CYS A 85 12.47 15.59 5.45
N VAL A 86 12.46 14.33 5.88
CA VAL A 86 13.71 13.60 6.18
C VAL A 86 13.67 12.20 5.58
N SER A 87 14.86 11.67 5.30
CA SER A 87 15.03 10.29 4.85
C SER A 87 16.22 9.64 5.53
N ILE A 88 16.14 8.33 5.71
CA ILE A 88 17.22 7.52 6.27
C ILE A 88 17.40 6.21 5.54
N LEU A 89 18.63 5.73 5.54
CA LEU A 89 18.99 4.37 5.19
C LEU A 89 19.36 3.61 6.47
N ALA A 90 18.80 2.42 6.65
CA ALA A 90 19.11 1.56 7.78
C ALA A 90 19.52 0.17 7.32
N GLY A 91 20.61 -0.34 7.90
CA GLY A 91 21.16 -1.65 7.59
C GLY A 91 21.94 -1.73 6.28
N VAL A 92 22.27 -2.96 5.90
CA VAL A 92 23.06 -3.32 4.72
C VAL A 92 22.31 -4.33 3.87
N ARG A 93 22.66 -4.41 2.59
CA ARG A 93 22.06 -5.39 1.67
C ARG A 93 22.26 -6.83 2.17
N PRO A 94 21.26 -7.71 2.03
CA PRO A 94 19.99 -7.52 1.31
C PRO A 94 18.85 -6.92 2.14
N ASP A 95 19.07 -6.58 3.42
CA ASP A 95 18.02 -6.07 4.32
C ASP A 95 18.13 -4.57 4.58
N GLN A 96 18.61 -3.82 3.59
CA GLN A 96 18.72 -2.37 3.65
C GLN A 96 17.34 -1.74 3.43
N ILE A 97 16.99 -0.81 4.31
CA ILE A 97 15.71 -0.10 4.29
C ILE A 97 15.97 1.36 3.95
N SER A 98 15.27 1.87 2.95
CA SER A 98 15.11 3.30 2.73
C SER A 98 13.77 3.73 3.32
N ALA A 99 13.79 4.71 4.20
CA ALA A 99 12.59 5.27 4.81
C ALA A 99 12.59 6.79 4.67
N SER A 100 11.40 7.35 4.51
CA SER A 100 11.18 8.78 4.46
C SER A 100 9.97 9.18 5.28
N ALA A 101 10.03 10.37 5.85
CA ALA A 101 8.93 10.98 6.55
C ALA A 101 8.75 12.42 6.05
N PHE A 102 7.49 12.82 5.99
CA PHE A 102 7.06 14.14 5.58
C PHE A 102 6.06 14.65 6.61
N CYS A 103 6.31 15.82 7.16
CA CYS A 103 5.37 16.53 8.00
C CYS A 103 4.94 17.80 7.26
N CYS A 104 3.63 17.98 7.09
CA CYS A 104 3.05 19.25 6.67
C CYS A 104 2.62 20.02 7.92
N ASN A 105 2.69 21.35 7.86
CA ASN A 105 2.01 22.21 8.83
C ASN A 105 0.49 21.95 8.79
N SER A 106 0.00 21.04 9.62
CA SER A 106 -1.43 20.90 9.87
C SER A 106 -1.79 21.78 11.07
N SER A 107 -2.76 22.66 10.89
CA SER A 107 -3.43 23.38 11.99
C SER A 107 -4.28 22.46 12.88
N ALA A 108 -4.31 21.15 12.59
CA ALA A 108 -5.03 20.17 13.39
C ALA A 108 -4.35 20.02 14.77
N PRO A 109 -5.09 20.24 15.88
CA PRO A 109 -4.52 20.26 17.22
C PRO A 109 -3.94 18.90 17.67
N ALA A 110 -4.34 17.80 17.00
CA ALA A 110 -3.83 16.46 17.28
C ALA A 110 -2.36 16.24 16.87
N TYR A 111 -1.80 17.08 15.99
CA TYR A 111 -0.47 16.88 15.39
C TYR A 111 0.41 18.14 15.47
N SER A 112 0.38 18.84 16.60
CA SER A 112 1.30 19.96 16.87
C SER A 112 2.77 19.52 16.95
N ASP A 113 3.01 18.24 17.27
CA ASP A 113 4.32 17.60 17.26
C ASP A 113 4.48 16.67 16.05
N CYS A 114 5.32 17.09 15.10
CA CYS A 114 5.65 16.31 13.91
C CYS A 114 6.29 14.96 14.23
N GLY A 115 7.12 14.88 15.27
CA GLY A 115 7.75 13.62 15.68
C GLY A 115 6.69 12.62 16.14
N ALA A 116 5.75 13.06 16.98
CA ALA A 116 4.64 12.23 17.44
C ALA A 116 3.75 11.76 16.29
N CYS A 117 3.42 12.64 15.33
CA CYS A 117 2.65 12.27 14.14
C CYS A 117 3.34 11.17 13.34
N VAL A 118 4.62 11.34 13.04
CA VAL A 118 5.40 10.38 12.24
C VAL A 118 5.54 9.04 12.98
N ALA A 119 5.73 9.06 14.30
CA ALA A 119 5.73 7.85 15.12
C ALA A 119 4.38 7.12 15.04
N MET A 120 3.27 7.84 15.10
CA MET A 120 1.92 7.26 14.95
C MET A 120 1.71 6.67 13.55
N ALA A 121 2.08 7.41 12.49
CA ALA A 121 2.00 6.94 11.11
C ALA A 121 2.83 5.65 10.91
N PHE A 122 4.01 5.57 11.52
CA PHE A 122 4.85 4.38 11.44
C PHE A 122 4.25 3.18 12.18
N ARG A 123 3.59 3.41 13.33
CA ARG A 123 2.83 2.36 14.03
C ARG A 123 1.70 1.83 13.18
N TYR A 124 0.93 2.71 12.52
CA TYR A 124 -0.09 2.30 11.56
C TYR A 124 0.50 1.52 10.39
N ALA A 125 1.64 1.95 9.84
CA ALA A 125 2.30 1.24 8.75
C ALA A 125 2.66 -0.20 9.14
N ARG A 126 3.15 -0.42 10.38
CA ARG A 126 3.44 -1.78 10.88
C ARG A 126 2.19 -2.60 11.15
N TRP A 127 1.12 -1.96 11.64
CA TRP A 127 -0.13 -2.63 12.00
C TRP A 127 -0.97 -3.01 10.78
N LEU A 128 -1.10 -2.10 9.81
CA LEU A 128 -1.84 -2.30 8.55
C LEU A 128 -1.04 -3.20 7.60
N CYS A 129 0.26 -2.93 7.42
CA CYS A 129 1.11 -3.65 6.47
C CYS A 129 1.98 -4.72 7.18
N ARG A 130 1.34 -5.61 7.95
CA ARG A 130 2.04 -6.66 8.72
C ARG A 130 3.06 -7.45 7.89
N TYR A 131 4.31 -7.41 8.35
CA TYR A 131 5.46 -8.12 7.78
C TYR A 131 5.82 -7.73 6.34
N ARG A 132 5.28 -6.63 5.81
CA ARG A 132 5.58 -6.17 4.45
C ARG A 132 6.91 -5.44 4.42
N ARG A 133 7.69 -5.66 3.37
CA ARG A 133 8.97 -4.95 3.13
C ARG A 133 8.81 -3.59 2.45
N ARG A 134 7.57 -3.16 2.21
CA ARG A 134 7.23 -1.81 1.74
C ARG A 134 5.91 -1.40 2.34
N ALA A 135 5.83 -0.17 2.82
CA ALA A 135 4.59 0.44 3.25
C ALA A 135 4.65 1.96 3.10
N MET A 136 3.48 2.58 2.96
CA MET A 136 3.29 4.01 3.09
C MET A 136 2.00 4.25 3.88
N VAL A 137 2.02 5.20 4.80
CA VAL A 137 0.84 5.66 5.53
C VAL A 137 0.82 7.18 5.56
N ASP A 138 -0.35 7.74 5.32
CA ASP A 138 -0.64 9.17 5.33
C ASP A 138 -1.82 9.44 6.27
N LEU A 139 -1.58 10.27 7.29
CA LEU A 139 -2.56 10.70 8.29
C LEU A 139 -3.17 12.07 7.94
N GLY A 140 -2.87 12.63 6.76
CA GLY A 140 -3.21 13.99 6.35
C GLY A 140 -2.24 15.03 6.91
N ALA A 141 -1.90 14.94 8.21
CA ALA A 141 -0.92 15.84 8.84
C ALA A 141 0.54 15.44 8.57
N CYS A 142 0.79 14.14 8.49
CA CYS A 142 2.11 13.60 8.17
C CYS A 142 1.99 12.31 7.36
N ARG A 143 3.07 11.99 6.64
CA ARG A 143 3.22 10.79 5.84
C ARG A 143 4.53 10.12 6.17
N VAL A 144 4.50 8.79 6.20
CA VAL A 144 5.71 7.97 6.33
C VAL A 144 5.71 6.87 5.28
N GLY A 145 6.89 6.55 4.76
CA GLY A 145 7.08 5.45 3.83
C GLY A 145 8.38 4.72 4.10
N TYR A 146 8.39 3.41 3.88
CA TYR A 146 9.62 2.62 3.87
C TYR A 146 9.55 1.55 2.78
N HIS A 147 10.71 1.16 2.28
CA HIS A 147 10.85 0.05 1.37
C HIS A 147 12.24 -0.61 1.48
N ASP A 148 12.30 -1.88 1.14
CA ASP A 148 13.54 -2.61 0.89
C ASP A 148 14.19 -2.10 -0.40
N VAL A 149 15.42 -1.62 -0.30
CA VAL A 149 16.14 -0.96 -1.40
C VAL A 149 16.33 -1.91 -2.58
N GLU A 150 16.88 -3.10 -2.30
CA GLU A 150 17.22 -4.07 -3.34
C GLU A 150 15.95 -4.59 -4.04
N ARG A 151 14.88 -4.84 -3.28
CA ARG A 151 13.62 -5.30 -3.87
C ARG A 151 12.92 -4.22 -4.69
N MET A 152 12.96 -2.97 -4.23
CA MET A 152 12.39 -1.86 -4.98
C MET A 152 13.14 -1.63 -6.30
N GLU A 153 14.46 -1.73 -6.31
CA GLU A 153 15.24 -1.67 -7.56
C GLU A 153 14.86 -2.80 -8.53
N ARG A 154 14.73 -4.03 -8.03
CA ARG A 154 14.31 -5.19 -8.86
C ARG A 154 12.92 -4.98 -9.45
N GLU A 155 11.97 -4.49 -8.64
CA GLU A 155 10.61 -4.16 -9.09
C GLU A 155 10.65 -3.09 -10.19
N MET A 156 11.39 -1.99 -9.98
CA MET A 156 11.51 -0.93 -10.98
C MET A 156 12.16 -1.39 -12.29
N ARG A 157 13.17 -2.27 -12.22
CA ARG A 157 13.78 -2.89 -13.41
C ARG A 157 12.76 -3.75 -14.17
N ALA A 158 11.97 -4.56 -13.46
CA ALA A 158 10.91 -5.37 -14.06
C ALA A 158 9.82 -4.52 -14.72
N VAL A 159 9.32 -3.50 -14.03
CA VAL A 159 8.32 -2.55 -14.58
C VAL A 159 8.85 -1.86 -15.84
N SER A 160 10.13 -1.46 -15.84
CA SER A 160 10.76 -0.84 -17.00
C SER A 160 10.89 -1.80 -18.19
N ALA A 161 11.16 -3.09 -17.94
CA ALA A 161 11.15 -4.11 -18.98
C ALA A 161 9.75 -4.31 -19.57
N VAL A 162 8.73 -4.44 -18.73
CA VAL A 162 7.32 -4.59 -19.17
C VAL A 162 6.86 -3.39 -19.98
N ARG A 163 7.16 -2.16 -19.54
CA ARG A 163 6.84 -0.94 -20.30
C ARG A 163 7.50 -0.88 -21.68
N ARG A 164 8.73 -1.39 -21.80
CA ARG A 164 9.42 -1.50 -23.10
C ARG A 164 8.76 -2.55 -23.99
N MET A 165 8.39 -3.69 -23.43
CA MET A 165 7.69 -4.75 -24.15
C MET A 165 6.31 -4.28 -24.64
N GLY A 166 5.54 -3.58 -23.80
CA GLY A 166 4.25 -3.01 -24.18
C GLY A 166 4.35 -1.99 -25.31
N ARG A 167 5.40 -1.15 -25.33
CA ARG A 167 5.69 -0.24 -26.45
C ARG A 167 6.00 -0.99 -27.74
N ARG A 168 6.89 -1.99 -27.68
CA ARG A 168 7.20 -2.88 -28.83
C ARG A 168 5.95 -3.57 -29.37
N TYR A 169 5.08 -4.06 -28.49
CA TYR A 169 3.83 -4.71 -28.87
C TYR A 169 2.89 -3.73 -29.59
N LYS A 170 2.72 -2.52 -29.05
CA LYS A 170 1.90 -1.47 -29.67
C LYS A 170 2.43 -1.04 -31.04
N GLU A 171 3.76 -0.98 -31.19
CA GLU A 171 4.43 -0.70 -32.48
C GLU A 171 4.23 -1.82 -33.49
N LYS A 172 4.22 -3.09 -33.04
CA LYS A 172 4.01 -4.27 -33.90
C LYS A 172 2.53 -4.48 -34.27
N SER A 173 1.58 -3.90 -33.54
CA SER A 173 0.15 -4.00 -33.78
C SER A 173 -0.53 -2.63 -33.88
N PRO A 174 -0.22 -1.81 -34.91
CA PRO A 174 -0.90 -0.55 -35.14
C PRO A 174 -2.31 -0.83 -35.69
N GLY A 175 -3.30 -0.98 -34.81
CA GLY A 175 -4.69 -1.20 -35.24
C GLY A 175 -5.67 -1.71 -34.18
N GLN A 176 -5.18 -2.24 -33.05
CA GLN A 176 -6.06 -2.68 -31.96
C GLN A 176 -6.29 -1.55 -30.94
N SER A 177 -6.85 -0.43 -31.42
CA SER A 177 -7.55 0.50 -30.54
C SER A 177 -8.92 -0.09 -30.21
N ALA A 178 -9.24 -0.09 -28.91
CA ALA A 178 -10.46 -0.61 -28.35
C ALA A 178 -11.72 -0.04 -29.05
N ALA A 179 -12.46 -0.89 -29.76
CA ALA A 179 -13.88 -0.69 -29.96
C ALA A 179 -14.60 -1.22 -28.72
N ILE A 180 -14.85 -0.34 -27.74
CA ILE A 180 -15.89 -0.60 -26.74
C ILE A 180 -17.22 -0.43 -27.50
N GLY A 181 -17.97 -1.53 -27.61
CA GLY A 181 -19.10 -1.68 -28.52
C GLY A 181 -20.15 -0.57 -28.42
N GLY A 182 -20.37 0.12 -29.53
CA GLY A 182 -21.66 0.67 -29.91
C GLY A 182 -22.24 -0.26 -30.97
N GLY A 183 -23.42 -0.84 -30.69
CA GLY A 183 -24.01 -1.88 -31.51
C GLY A 183 -24.30 -1.46 -32.96
N SER A 184 -24.12 -2.41 -33.85
CA SER A 184 -24.98 -2.66 -35.01
C SER A 184 -24.62 -4.05 -35.54
N ILE A 185 -25.49 -5.02 -35.27
CA ILE A 185 -25.49 -6.30 -35.96
C ILE A 185 -26.07 -6.03 -37.36
N LEU A 186 -25.23 -6.02 -38.38
CA LEU A 186 -25.66 -6.28 -39.74
C LEU A 186 -25.43 -7.77 -40.00
N VAL A 187 -26.52 -8.53 -39.96
CA VAL A 187 -26.56 -9.91 -40.46
C VAL A 187 -26.55 -9.80 -41.99
N MET A 188 -25.41 -10.06 -42.63
CA MET A 188 -25.41 -10.48 -44.03
C MET A 188 -25.70 -11.98 -44.02
N SER A 189 -26.90 -12.34 -44.46
CA SER A 189 -27.27 -13.71 -44.82
C SER A 189 -26.84 -13.91 -46.27
N ASP A 190 -26.00 -14.92 -46.53
CA ASP A 190 -25.74 -15.41 -47.88
C ASP A 190 -27.03 -16.02 -48.47
N GLY A 191 -27.29 -15.74 -49.74
CA GLY A 191 -28.43 -16.23 -50.52
C GLY A 191 -28.76 -15.35 -51.71
#